data_AF-A0A1Q2LK77-F1
#
_entry.id   AF-A0A1Q2LK77-F1
#
_cell.length_a   1.000
_cell.length_b   1.000
_cell.length_c   1.000
_cell.angle_alpha   90.00
_cell.angle_beta   90.00
_cell.angle_gamma   90.00
#
_symmetry.space_group_name_H-M   'P 1'
#
loop_
_entity.id
_entity.type
_entity.pdbx_description
1 polymer ?
#
loop_
_entity_poly.entity_id
_entity_poly.type
_entity_poly.pdbx_seq_one_letter_code
_entity_poly.pdbx_strand_id
1 'polypeptide(L)'
;MVNNAMMEKLLKFIKENDIDLSALNEMLNADTFLMAYYHEDKEQESYSFMEAISWIKKYFDPKLHTSASITKEVRQDGTIILNCCLINKDGEALTRPKDRFLRVTTRNICQDLKDNFGDKDMIIIQ
;
A
#
# COMPACT_ATOMS: atom_id res chain seq x y z
N MET A 1 -28.82 -3.70 -10.10
CA MET A 1 -29.21 -2.50 -10.86
C MET A 1 -28.10 -1.48 -10.68
N VAL A 2 -27.46 -1.06 -11.76
CA VAL A 2 -26.51 0.07 -11.69
C VAL A 2 -27.33 1.30 -11.33
N ASN A 3 -26.92 2.01 -10.29
CA ASN A 3 -27.63 3.22 -9.86
C ASN A 3 -27.37 4.32 -10.90
N ASN A 4 -28.35 4.60 -11.77
CA ASN A 4 -28.22 5.54 -12.88
C ASN A 4 -27.71 6.93 -12.43
N ALA A 5 -28.09 7.39 -11.23
CA ALA A 5 -27.63 8.65 -10.68
C ALA A 5 -26.12 8.66 -10.34
N MET A 6 -25.54 7.51 -10.00
CA MET A 6 -24.10 7.38 -9.76
C MET A 6 -23.32 7.42 -11.08
N MET A 7 -23.84 6.76 -12.12
CA MET A 7 -23.22 6.76 -13.46
C MET A 7 -23.20 8.16 -14.07
N GLU A 8 -24.29 8.91 -13.95
CA GLU A 8 -24.34 10.29 -14.43
C GLU A 8 -23.31 11.19 -13.73
N LYS A 9 -23.14 11.05 -12.41
CA LYS A 9 -22.11 11.79 -11.66
C LYS A 9 -20.70 11.40 -12.08
N LEU A 10 -20.46 10.11 -12.31
CA LEU A 10 -19.16 9.61 -12.76
C LEU A 10 -18.81 10.16 -14.15
N LEU A 11 -19.74 10.09 -15.11
CA LEU A 11 -19.56 10.61 -16.47
C LEU A 11 -19.31 12.13 -16.46
N LYS A 12 -20.03 12.86 -15.60
CA LYS A 12 -19.81 14.30 -15.42
C LYS A 12 -18.40 14.58 -14.89
N PHE A 13 -17.95 13.86 -13.87
CA PHE A 13 -16.61 14.01 -13.30
C PHE A 13 -15.50 13.73 -14.34
N ILE A 14 -15.64 12.65 -15.12
CA ILE A 14 -14.69 12.28 -16.18
C ILE A 14 -14.57 13.42 -17.21
N LYS A 15 -15.71 13.95 -17.66
CA LYS A 15 -15.76 15.03 -18.65
C LYS A 15 -15.21 16.36 -18.12
N GLU A 16 -15.48 16.69 -16.85
CA GLU A 16 -15.00 17.93 -16.22
C GLU A 16 -13.49 17.94 -15.96
N ASN A 17 -12.88 16.76 -15.80
CA ASN A 17 -11.45 16.61 -15.52
C ASN A 17 -10.63 16.16 -16.75
N ASP A 18 -11.23 16.17 -17.94
CA ASP A 18 -10.60 15.79 -19.22
C ASP A 18 -9.93 14.40 -19.18
N ILE A 19 -10.55 13.46 -18.45
CA ILE A 19 -10.04 12.09 -18.30
C ILE A 19 -10.36 11.31 -19.58
N ASP A 20 -9.31 10.77 -20.20
CA ASP A 20 -9.43 9.91 -21.37
C ASP A 20 -10.23 8.63 -21.04
N LEU A 21 -11.36 8.45 -21.72
CA LEU A 21 -12.23 7.30 -21.57
C LEU A 21 -11.55 5.98 -21.96
N SER A 22 -10.57 6.00 -22.85
CA SER A 22 -9.80 4.82 -23.23
C SER A 22 -8.85 4.38 -22.12
N ALA A 23 -8.14 5.33 -21.49
CA ALA A 23 -7.33 5.09 -20.29
C ALA A 23 -8.21 4.65 -19.10
N LEU A 24 -9.40 5.23 -18.96
CA LEU A 24 -10.36 4.79 -17.95
C LEU A 24 -10.79 3.34 -18.16
N ASN A 25 -11.01 2.92 -19.41
CA ASN A 25 -11.41 1.55 -19.74
C ASN A 25 -10.35 0.51 -19.34
N GLU A 26 -9.06 0.87 -19.39
CA GLU A 26 -7.96 0.05 -18.86
C GLU A 26 -7.94 0.04 -17.31
N MET A 27 -8.30 1.15 -16.67
CA MET A 27 -8.41 1.28 -15.20
C MET A 27 -9.69 0.67 -14.61
N LEU A 28 -10.70 0.34 -15.45
CA LEU A 28 -11.95 -0.30 -15.03
C LEU A 28 -11.81 -1.79 -14.71
N ASN A 29 -10.61 -2.36 -14.79
CA ASN A 29 -10.31 -3.57 -14.05
C ASN A 29 -10.49 -3.29 -12.55
N ALA A 30 -11.46 -3.98 -11.93
CA ALA A 30 -11.80 -3.80 -10.52
C ALA A 30 -10.57 -3.91 -9.61
N ASP A 31 -9.63 -4.81 -9.92
CA ASP A 31 -8.40 -4.96 -9.14
C ASP A 31 -7.47 -3.76 -9.29
N THR A 32 -7.30 -3.22 -10.49
CA THR A 32 -6.50 -2.01 -10.72
C THR A 32 -7.06 -0.81 -9.96
N PHE A 33 -8.38 -0.65 -9.98
CA PHE A 33 -9.05 0.41 -9.23
C PHE A 33 -8.87 0.26 -7.72
N LEU A 34 -9.04 -0.97 -7.20
CA LEU A 34 -8.86 -1.26 -5.78
C LEU A 34 -7.41 -1.01 -5.35
N MET A 35 -6.42 -1.44 -6.15
CA MET A 35 -5.02 -1.15 -5.87
C MET A 35 -4.76 0.36 -5.82
N ALA A 36 -5.25 1.14 -6.79
CA ALA A 36 -5.11 2.59 -6.78
C ALA A 36 -5.75 3.27 -5.55
N TYR A 37 -6.75 2.64 -4.93
CA TYR A 37 -7.43 3.16 -3.75
C TYR A 37 -6.84 2.69 -2.42
N TYR A 38 -6.34 1.46 -2.37
CA TYR A 38 -5.88 0.81 -1.14
C TYR A 38 -4.36 0.77 -0.99
N HIS A 39 -3.62 0.86 -2.09
CA HIS A 39 -2.16 0.86 -2.08
C HIS A 39 -1.64 2.28 -2.00
N GLU A 40 -0.68 2.49 -1.11
CA GLU A 40 0.08 3.74 -0.99
C GLU A 40 1.50 3.49 -1.50
N ASP A 41 1.93 4.25 -2.50
CA ASP A 41 3.33 4.29 -2.94
C ASP A 41 3.99 5.57 -2.41
N LYS A 42 5.15 5.44 -1.77
CA LYS A 42 5.98 6.56 -1.31
C LYS A 42 7.37 6.47 -1.90
N GLU A 43 7.83 7.55 -2.49
CA GLU A 43 9.21 7.72 -2.92
C GLU A 43 9.85 8.84 -2.10
N GLN A 44 10.89 8.51 -1.33
CA GLN A 44 11.55 9.47 -0.45
C GLN A 44 12.98 9.05 -0.15
N GLU A 45 13.86 10.02 0.10
CA GLU A 45 15.30 9.78 0.30
C GLU A 45 15.62 8.87 1.49
N SER A 46 14.87 9.02 2.60
CA SER A 46 15.01 8.19 3.79
C SER A 46 13.64 7.84 4.36
N TYR A 47 13.50 6.63 4.92
CA TYR A 47 12.28 6.18 5.61
C TYR A 47 12.56 5.78 7.07
N SER A 48 11.69 6.20 7.99
CA SER A 48 11.84 5.93 9.42
C SER A 48 10.91 4.83 9.93
N PHE A 49 11.30 4.18 11.02
CA PHE A 49 10.45 3.20 11.69
C PHE A 49 9.14 3.83 12.21
N MET A 50 9.19 5.08 12.66
CA MET A 50 8.01 5.81 13.15
C MET A 50 6.97 6.06 12.05
N GLU A 51 7.41 6.29 10.81
CA GLU A 51 6.50 6.37 9.66
C GLU A 51 5.82 5.04 9.38
N ALA A 52 6.58 3.93 9.47
CA ALA A 52 6.04 2.58 9.31
C ALA A 52 4.97 2.28 10.38
N ILE A 53 5.29 2.56 11.64
CA ILE A 53 4.39 2.38 12.77
C ILE A 53 3.15 3.27 12.66
N SER A 54 3.31 4.51 12.19
CA SER A 54 2.18 5.42 11.98
C SER A 54 1.23 4.91 10.91
N TRP A 55 1.76 4.38 9.80
CA TRP A 55 0.94 3.77 8.77
C TRP A 55 0.19 2.54 9.29
N ILE A 56 0.88 1.66 10.02
CA ILE A 56 0.26 0.47 10.64
C ILE A 56 -0.87 0.90 11.58
N LYS A 57 -0.61 1.81 12.53
CA LYS A 57 -1.62 2.29 13.48
C LYS A 57 -2.84 2.94 12.82
N LYS A 58 -2.66 3.59 11.67
CA LYS A 58 -3.76 4.21 10.91
C LYS A 58 -4.75 3.19 10.38
N TYR A 59 -4.29 2.01 9.97
CA TYR A 59 -5.11 1.00 9.28
C TYR A 59 -5.33 -0.29 10.07
N PHE A 60 -4.64 -0.47 11.18
CA PHE A 60 -4.78 -1.63 12.03
C PHE A 60 -6.13 -1.63 12.75
N ASP A 61 -7.01 -2.54 12.37
CA ASP A 61 -8.18 -2.93 13.15
C ASP A 61 -7.91 -4.21 13.97
N PRO A 62 -7.93 -4.18 15.32
CA PRO A 62 -7.71 -5.35 16.16
C PRO A 62 -8.79 -6.44 16.01
N LYS A 63 -9.94 -6.14 15.41
CA LYS A 63 -10.95 -7.16 15.07
C LYS A 63 -10.55 -7.98 13.85
N LEU A 64 -9.81 -7.38 12.92
CA LEU A 64 -9.44 -7.98 11.64
C LEU A 64 -8.00 -8.47 11.60
N HIS A 65 -7.11 -7.85 12.38
CA HIS A 65 -5.66 -8.05 12.27
C HIS A 65 -5.04 -8.59 13.55
N THR A 66 -3.91 -9.27 13.40
CA THR A 66 -3.06 -9.76 14.49
C THR A 66 -1.74 -9.02 14.57
N SER A 67 -1.22 -8.60 13.42
CA SER A 67 0.09 -7.97 13.30
C SER A 67 0.20 -7.23 11.96
N ALA A 68 1.38 -6.69 11.69
CA ALA A 68 1.79 -6.23 10.37
C ALA A 68 3.17 -6.79 10.04
N SER A 69 3.47 -6.97 8.76
CA SER A 69 4.81 -7.30 8.29
C SER A 69 5.40 -6.17 7.48
N ILE A 70 6.70 -5.93 7.63
CA ILE A 70 7.48 -5.09 6.74
C ILE A 70 8.56 -5.96 6.13
N THR A 71 8.57 -6.08 4.80
CA THR A 71 9.63 -6.76 4.04
C THR A 71 10.58 -5.75 3.43
N LYS A 72 11.84 -6.14 3.24
CA LYS A 72 12.90 -5.33 2.64
C LYS A 72 13.51 -6.05 1.44
N GLU A 73 13.65 -5.33 0.34
CA GLU A 73 14.43 -5.73 -0.83
C GLU A 73 15.48 -4.66 -1.10
N VAL A 74 16.72 -5.05 -1.38
CA VAL A 74 17.78 -4.12 -1.80
C VAL A 74 18.15 -4.43 -3.24
N ARG A 75 17.96 -3.45 -4.13
CA ARG A 75 18.31 -3.54 -5.54
C ARG A 75 19.82 -3.37 -5.76
N GLN A 76 20.29 -3.78 -6.94
CA GLN A 76 21.69 -3.67 -7.32
C GLN A 76 22.24 -2.23 -7.30
N ASP A 77 21.37 -1.24 -7.53
CA ASP A 77 21.73 0.19 -7.49
C ASP A 77 21.68 0.78 -6.08
N GLY A 78 21.48 -0.05 -5.05
CA GLY A 78 21.36 0.38 -3.65
C GLY A 78 19.99 0.93 -3.27
N THR A 79 19.00 0.93 -4.19
CA THR A 79 17.62 1.29 -3.84
C THR A 79 17.03 0.26 -2.89
N ILE A 80 16.42 0.72 -1.80
CA ILE A 80 15.71 -0.10 -0.83
C ILE A 80 14.21 -0.01 -1.11
N ILE A 81 13.56 -1.16 -1.23
CA ILE A 81 12.10 -1.26 -1.29
C ILE A 81 11.62 -1.87 0.02
N LEU A 82 10.74 -1.15 0.70
CA LEU A 82 9.99 -1.67 1.83
C LEU A 82 8.55 -1.90 1.41
N ASN A 83 8.02 -3.09 1.71
CA ASN A 83 6.59 -3.36 1.58
C ASN A 83 6.01 -3.61 2.96
N CYS A 84 4.91 -2.94 3.29
CA CYS A 84 4.20 -3.09 4.54
C CYS A 84 2.77 -3.57 4.28
N CYS A 85 2.37 -4.63 4.97
CA CYS A 85 1.02 -5.17 4.91
C CYS A 85 0.54 -5.62 6.30
N LEU A 86 -0.77 -5.63 6.49
CA LEU A 86 -1.41 -6.11 7.71
C LEU A 86 -1.59 -7.64 7.63
N ILE A 87 -1.60 -8.31 8.77
CA ILE A 87 -1.76 -9.77 8.88
C ILE A 87 -3.11 -10.06 9.53
N ASN A 88 -3.90 -10.94 8.93
CA ASN A 88 -5.24 -11.27 9.42
C ASN A 88 -5.21 -12.20 10.64
N LYS A 89 -6.39 -12.58 11.15
CA LYS A 89 -6.56 -13.53 12.26
C LYS A 89 -6.09 -14.95 11.95
N ASP A 90 -5.99 -15.30 10.67
CA ASP A 90 -5.51 -16.60 10.20
C ASP A 90 -3.99 -16.64 10.00
N GLY A 91 -3.29 -15.52 10.23
CA GLY A 91 -1.84 -15.40 10.08
C GLY A 91 -1.38 -15.12 8.65
N GLU A 92 -2.30 -14.76 7.74
CA GLU A 92 -2.00 -14.48 6.35
C GLU A 92 -1.75 -12.98 6.13
N ALA A 93 -0.71 -12.66 5.35
CA ALA A 93 -0.43 -11.31 4.90
C ALA A 93 -1.47 -10.83 3.89
N LEU A 94 -2.13 -9.72 4.20
CA LEU A 94 -3.16 -9.12 3.37
C LEU A 94 -2.52 -8.41 2.17
N THR A 95 -2.55 -9.07 1.01
CA THR A 95 -1.82 -8.67 -0.21
C THR A 95 -2.71 -8.61 -1.45
N ARG A 96 -4.04 -8.76 -1.29
CA ARG A 96 -4.99 -8.69 -2.41
C ARG A 96 -5.23 -7.22 -2.78
N PRO A 97 -5.74 -6.93 -4.00
CA PRO A 97 -6.01 -5.57 -4.47
C PRO A 97 -6.82 -4.66 -3.53
N LYS A 98 -7.74 -5.24 -2.75
CA LYS A 98 -8.60 -4.52 -1.78
C LYS A 98 -7.95 -4.31 -0.41
N ASP A 99 -6.82 -4.95 -0.16
CA ASP A 99 -6.16 -4.94 1.13
C ASP A 99 -5.24 -3.70 1.22
N ARG A 100 -5.13 -3.12 2.42
CA ARG A 100 -4.24 -1.97 2.63
C ARG A 100 -2.79 -2.42 2.49
N PHE A 101 -2.06 -1.73 1.62
CA PHE A 101 -0.67 -2.03 1.31
C PHE A 101 0.13 -0.74 1.19
N LEU A 102 1.35 -0.74 1.70
CA LEU A 102 2.27 0.39 1.53
C LEU A 102 3.55 -0.12 0.89
N ARG A 103 3.99 0.55 -0.17
CA ARG A 103 5.31 0.40 -0.75
C ARG A 103 6.10 1.68 -0.57
N VAL A 104 7.32 1.54 -0.09
CA VAL A 104 8.26 2.65 0.04
C VAL A 104 9.49 2.34 -0.80
N THR A 105 9.82 3.26 -1.69
CA THR A 105 11.09 3.26 -2.43
C THR A 105 11.99 4.33 -1.80
N THR A 106 13.15 3.93 -1.30
CA THR A 106 14.06 4.82 -0.57
C THR A 106 15.51 4.50 -0.79
N ARG A 107 16.41 5.45 -0.53
CA ARG A 107 17.86 5.24 -0.56
C ARG A 107 18.41 4.86 0.81
N ASN A 108 17.70 5.22 1.88
CA ASN A 108 18.16 5.01 3.26
C ASN A 108 17.02 4.63 4.21
N ILE A 109 17.35 3.85 5.23
CA ILE A 109 16.46 3.54 6.36
C ILE A 109 17.14 3.89 7.67
N CYS A 110 16.36 4.27 8.69
CA CYS A 110 16.91 4.63 10.00
C CYS A 110 17.53 3.41 10.72
N GLN A 111 18.33 3.67 11.75
CA GLN A 111 19.00 2.61 12.51
C GLN A 111 18.00 1.65 13.17
N ASP A 112 16.89 2.16 13.70
CA ASP A 112 15.85 1.29 14.30
C ASP A 112 15.33 0.25 13.30
N LEU A 113 15.11 0.63 12.04
CA LEU A 113 14.71 -0.33 11.00
C LEU A 113 15.82 -1.34 10.74
N LYS A 114 17.07 -0.89 10.61
CA LYS A 114 18.23 -1.77 10.41
C LYS A 114 18.36 -2.79 11.56
N ASP A 115 18.21 -2.34 12.80
CA ASP A 115 18.32 -3.17 13.99
C ASP A 115 17.17 -4.18 14.09
N ASN A 116 15.95 -3.78 13.74
CA ASN A 116 14.80 -4.68 13.70
C ASN A 116 14.95 -5.75 12.60
N PHE A 117 15.47 -5.37 11.43
CA PHE A 117 15.76 -6.34 10.36
C PHE A 117 16.90 -7.28 10.73
N GLY A 118 17.99 -6.76 11.31
CA GLY A 118 19.25 -7.49 11.45
C GLY A 118 19.67 -8.08 10.11
N ASP A 119 19.93 -9.39 10.10
CA ASP A 119 20.28 -10.16 8.89
C ASP A 119 19.06 -10.69 8.11
N LYS A 120 17.84 -10.30 8.51
CA LYS A 120 16.59 -10.73 7.87
C LYS A 120 16.07 -9.67 6.91
N ASP A 121 15.18 -10.13 6.05
CA ASP A 121 14.47 -9.29 5.09
C ASP A 121 13.00 -9.06 5.46
N MET A 122 12.58 -9.49 6.65
CA MET A 122 11.23 -9.29 7.15
C MET A 122 11.21 -9.05 8.66
N ILE A 123 10.37 -8.11 9.08
CA ILE A 123 10.01 -7.87 10.48
C ILE A 123 8.50 -8.02 10.65
N ILE A 124 8.10 -8.55 11.81
CA ILE A 124 6.70 -8.68 12.22
C ILE A 124 6.48 -7.75 13.41
N ILE A 125 5.46 -6.90 13.33
CA ILE A 125 5.08 -5.94 14.36
C ILE A 125 3.73 -6.38 14.92
N GLN A 126 3.68 -6.64 16.22
CA GLN A 126 2.50 -7.09 16.97
C GLN A 126 1.92 -5.96 17.82
#